data_AF-A0A401W3F7-F1
#
_entry.id   AF-A0A401W3F7-F1
#
_cell.length_a   1.000
_cell.length_b   1.000
_cell.length_c   1.000
_cell.angle_alpha   90.00
_cell.angle_beta   90.00
_cell.angle_gamma   90.00
#
_symmetry.space_group_name_H-M   'P 1'
#
loop_
_entity.id
_entity.type
_entity.pdbx_description
1 polymer ?
#
loop_
_entity_poly.entity_id
_entity_poly.type
_entity_poly.pdbx_seq_one_letter_code
_entity_poly.pdbx_strand_id
1 'polypeptide(L)' 'MSQLAWRKSSYSAHPQDDCVEVAANPNGPVLYRESDRPGEIARARPHTWSAFLDCVKAGSYDSVNTR' A
#
# COMPACT_ATOMS: atom_id res chain seq x y z
N MET A 1 -12.24 -19.54 3.27
CA MET A 1 -11.59 -18.40 2.60
C MET A 1 -10.63 -17.79 3.61
N SER A 2 -9.31 -17.90 3.41
CA SER A 2 -8.36 -17.24 4.30
C SER A 2 -8.58 -15.73 4.19
N GLN A 3 -9.18 -15.12 5.20
CA GLN A 3 -9.45 -13.70 5.23
C GLN A 3 -8.11 -12.96 5.27
N LEU A 4 -7.80 -12.24 4.20
CA LEU A 4 -6.62 -11.37 4.17
C LEU A 4 -6.76 -10.33 5.29
N ALA A 5 -5.73 -10.22 6.12
CA ALA A 5 -5.68 -9.22 7.19
C ALA A 5 -5.21 -7.89 6.61
N TRP A 6 -6.17 -7.10 6.11
CA TRP A 6 -5.93 -5.75 5.62
C TRP A 6 -5.62 -4.79 6.76
N ARG A 7 -4.59 -3.96 6.57
CA ARG A 7 -4.17 -2.92 7.51
C ARG A 7 -4.21 -1.58 6.81
N LYS A 8 -5.02 -0.66 7.35
CA LYS A 8 -5.06 0.75 6.96
C LYS A 8 -4.00 1.54 7.74
N SER A 9 -3.51 2.63 7.17
CA SER A 9 -2.62 3.55 7.86
C SER A 9 -3.32 4.22 9.04
N SER A 10 -2.59 4.50 10.12
CA SER A 10 -3.11 5.30 11.24
C SER A 10 -3.23 6.79 10.91
N TYR A 11 -2.63 7.24 9.80
CA TYR A 11 -2.74 8.61 9.30
C TYR A 11 -4.02 8.86 8.50
N SER A 12 -4.78 7.81 8.21
CA SER A 12 -6.08 7.83 7.54
C SER A 12 -7.19 8.27 8.51
N ALA A 13 -7.21 9.56 8.85
CA ALA A 13 -8.06 10.12 9.90
C ALA A 13 -9.52 10.35 9.44
N HIS A 14 -9.77 10.60 8.15
CA HIS A 14 -11.12 10.89 7.66
C HIS A 14 -11.69 9.76 6.80
N PRO A 15 -12.98 9.41 6.95
CA PRO A 15 -13.64 8.36 6.15
C PRO A 15 -13.69 8.63 4.63
N GLN A 16 -13.42 9.87 4.22
CA GLN A 16 -13.40 10.33 2.83
C GLN A 16 -11.97 10.45 2.27
N ASP A 17 -10.94 10.05 3.03
CA ASP A 17 -9.57 10.05 2.55
C ASP A 17 -9.31 8.84 1.64
N ASP A 18 -8.61 9.06 0.53
CA ASP A 18 -8.11 8.06 -0.41
C ASP A 18 -7.00 7.22 0.26
N CYS A 19 -7.44 6.28 1.10
CA CYS A 19 -6.55 5.53 1.98
C CYS A 19 -6.08 4.23 1.34
N VAL A 20 -4.76 4.04 1.29
CA VAL A 20 -4.16 2.75 0.94
C VAL A 20 -4.29 1.75 2.09
N GLU A 21 -4.74 0.55 1.77
CA GLU A 21 -4.76 -0.62 2.66
C GLU A 21 -3.78 -1.68 2.17
N VAL A 22 -3.07 -2.33 3.09
CA VAL A 22 -2.04 -3.33 2.77
C VAL A 22 -2.32 -4.64 3.51
N ALA A 23 -2.21 -5.77 2.83
CA ALA A 23 -2.23 -7.10 3.42
C ALA A 23 -0.90 -7.82 3.13
N ALA A 24 -0.19 -8.18 4.20
CA ALA A 24 1.02 -8.98 4.12
C ALA A 24 0.64 -10.47 3.99
N ASN A 25 1.23 -11.15 3.01
CA ASN A 25 1.13 -12.60 2.87
C ASN A 25 2.53 -13.21 3.10
N PRO A 26 2.76 -13.97 4.18
CA PRO A 26 4.07 -14.53 4.50
C PRO A 26 4.68 -15.39 3.38
N ASN A 27 3.83 -16.06 2.60
CA ASN A 27 4.24 -16.97 1.54
C ASN A 27 3.84 -16.46 0.15
N GLY A 28 3.55 -15.17 0.01
CA GLY A 28 3.00 -14.63 -1.22
C GLY A 28 3.33 -13.15 -1.44
N PRO A 29 2.70 -12.54 -2.47
CA PRO A 29 2.89 -11.12 -2.72
C PRO A 29 2.29 -10.29 -1.60
N VAL A 30 2.87 -9.11 -1.39
CA VAL A 30 2.20 -8.02 -0.68
C VAL A 30 1.04 -7.55 -1.54
N LEU A 31 -0.14 -7.48 -0.96
CA LEU A 31 -1.34 -6.98 -1.62
C LEU A 31 -1.63 -5.59 -1.09
N TYR A 32 -1.99 -4.67 -1.98
CA TYR A 32 -2.43 -3.35 -1.58
C TYR A 32 -3.58 -2.88 -2.47
N ARG A 33 -4.43 -2.00 -1.94
CA ARG A 33 -5.60 -1.46 -2.62
C ARG A 33 -5.94 -0.09 -2.06
N GLU A 34 -6.72 0.67 -2.81
CA GLU A 34 -7.37 1.87 -2.30
C GLU A 34 -8.67 1.52 -1.57
N SER A 35 -8.96 2.26 -0.49
CA SER A 35 -10.15 2.03 0.33
C SER A 35 -11.45 2.35 -0.41
N ASP A 36 -11.44 3.28 -1.37
CA ASP A 36 -12.60 3.66 -2.20
C ASP A 36 -12.82 2.69 -3.39
N ARG A 37 -11.77 1.93 -3.75
CA ARG A 37 -11.80 0.89 -4.79
C ARG A 37 -11.37 -0.48 -4.26
N PRO A 38 -12.11 -1.07 -3.30
CA PRO A 38 -11.69 -2.28 -2.59
C PRO A 38 -11.58 -3.55 -3.46
N GLY A 39 -12.11 -3.52 -4.68
CA GLY A 39 -12.00 -4.60 -5.67
C GLY A 39 -10.74 -4.54 -6.54
N GLU A 40 -10.05 -3.40 -6.57
CA GLU A 40 -8.83 -3.19 -7.36
C GLU A 40 -7.61 -3.51 -6.50
N ILE A 41 -7.14 -4.77 -6.55
CA ILE A 41 -6.03 -5.26 -5.73
C ILE A 41 -4.76 -5.35 -6.57
N ALA A 42 -3.80 -4.50 -6.26
CA ALA A 42 -2.45 -4.56 -6.80
C ALA A 42 -1.55 -5.51 -5.98
N ARG A 43 -0.47 -6.00 -6.61
CA ARG A 43 0.41 -7.02 -6.04
C ARG A 43 1.88 -6.65 -6.25
N ALA A 44 2.66 -6.75 -5.19
CA ALA A 44 4.11 -6.58 -5.24
C ALA A 44 4.82 -7.80 -4.65
N ARG A 45 5.98 -8.17 -5.21
CA ARG A 45 6.86 -9.14 -4.56
C ARG A 45 7.41 -8.53 -3.26
N PRO A 46 7.62 -9.32 -2.19
CA PRO A 46 8.10 -8.77 -0.92
C PRO A 46 9.38 -7.94 -1.03
N HIS A 47 10.37 -8.40 -1.81
CA HIS A 47 11.62 -7.66 -2.00
C HIS A 47 11.41 -6.33 -2.75
N THR A 48 10.54 -6.29 -3.76
CA THR A 48 10.22 -5.07 -4.50
C THR A 48 9.46 -4.09 -3.62
N TRP A 49 8.55 -4.59 -2.78
CA TRP A 49 7.82 -3.77 -1.82
C TRP A 49 8.76 -3.12 -0.80
N SER A 50 9.72 -3.88 -0.26
CA SER A 50 10.74 -3.33 0.65
C SER A 50 11.57 -2.24 0.00
N ALA A 51 12.11 -2.50 -1.20
CA ALA A 51 12.90 -1.52 -1.94
C ALA A 51 12.09 -0.25 -2.27
N PHE A 52 10.82 -0.42 -2.64
CA PHE A 52 9.90 0.71 -2.86
C PHE A 52 9.75 1.58 -1.60
N LEU A 53 9.49 0.96 -0.44
CA LEU A 53 9.37 1.69 0.82
C LEU A 53 10.65 2.44 1.20
N ASP A 54 11.81 1.85 0.94
CA ASP A 54 13.10 2.49 1.21
C ASP A 54 13.29 3.73 0.33
N CYS A 55 12.97 3.65 -0.97
CA CYS A 55 13.00 4.81 -1.87
C CYS A 55 11.99 5.90 -1.46
N VAL A 56 10.76 5.53 -1.07
CA VAL A 56 9.75 6.48 -0.58
C VAL A 56 10.25 7.22 0.66
N LYS A 57 10.79 6.48 1.65
CA LYS A 57 11.33 7.10 2.88
C LYS A 57 12.54 8.00 2.61
N ALA A 58 13.32 7.70 1.57
CA ALA A 58 14.42 8.53 1.13
C ALA A 58 13.98 9.77 0.32
N GLY A 59 12.67 9.99 0.12
CA GLY A 59 12.13 11.11 -0.64
C GLY A 59 12.40 11.01 -2.15
N SER A 60 12.73 9.81 -2.66
CA SER A 60 13.12 9.62 -4.07
C SER A 60 12.01 9.95 -5.07
N TYR A 61 10.77 10.07 -4.60
CA TYR A 61 9.60 10.37 -5.42
C TYR A 61 8.96 11.73 -5.10
N ASP A 62 9.52 12.53 -4.19
CA ASP A 62 8.92 13.81 -3.76
C ASP A 62 8.90 14.84 -4.90
N SER A 63 9.85 14.74 -5.83
CA SER A 63 9.90 15.57 -7.04
C SER A 63 8.81 15.24 -8.07
N VAL A 64 8.13 14.10 -7.95
CA VAL A 64 7.07 13.69 -8.91
C VAL A 64 5.84 14.58 -8.79
N ASN A 65 5.70 15.35 -7.71
CA ASN A 65 4.58 16.28 -7.46
C ASN A 65 4.75 17.68 -8.10
N THR A 66 5.69 17.87 -9.04
CA THR A 66 5.99 19.20 -9.66
C THR A 66 5.53 19.36 -11.11
N ARG A 67 4.42 18.75 -11.52
CA ARG A 67 3.80 19.04 -12.82
C ARG A 67 2.32 19.35 -12.70
#